data_AF-A0A9D5VTR7-F1
#
_entry.id   AF-A0A9D5VTR7-F1
#
_cell.length_a   1.000
_cell.length_b   1.000
_cell.length_c   1.000
_cell.angle_alpha   90.00
_cell.angle_beta   90.00
_cell.angle_gamma   90.00
#
_symmetry.space_group_name_H-M   'P 1'
#
loop_
_entity.id
_entity.type
_entity.pdbx_description
1 polymer ?
#
loop_
_entity_poly.entity_id
_entity_poly.type
_entity_poly.pdbx_seq_one_letter_code
_entity_poly.pdbx_strand_id
1 'polypeptide(L)'
;EKNPENFLPDIKNDAIDAIYIDLNQPMTTIRENLSKYPVGTRVLLNGKIIVARDIAHAKLKEKLNNGEELPDYFKNHIIYYAGPAKTPEGYQCGALGPTTAGRMDAYVPEFQKHGASLIMLAKGNRTKDVSEACKKFGGFYLGSIGGTAALFGKEYITEIEPIAYIELGMEAIFMLTVKDFPAFIIIDDKGNDFYENIK
;
A
#
# COMPACT_ATOMS: atom_id res chain seq x y z
N GLU A 1 -9.61 -26.57 -14.33
CA GLU A 1 -10.65 -25.78 -15.02
C GLU A 1 -10.00 -24.96 -16.13
N LYS A 2 -10.60 -24.89 -17.34
CA LYS A 2 -10.09 -24.12 -18.50
C LYS A 2 -10.98 -22.94 -18.90
N ASN A 3 -12.25 -22.92 -18.48
CA ASN A 3 -13.20 -21.84 -18.74
C ASN A 3 -13.75 -21.30 -17.40
N PRO A 4 -12.90 -20.66 -16.56
CA PRO A 4 -13.28 -20.17 -15.24
C PRO A 4 -14.36 -19.07 -15.27
N GLU A 5 -14.57 -18.41 -16.40
CA GLU A 5 -15.62 -17.41 -16.62
C GLU A 5 -17.03 -17.97 -16.42
N ASN A 6 -17.23 -19.28 -16.59
CA ASN A 6 -18.52 -19.93 -16.35
C ASN A 6 -18.94 -19.92 -14.86
N PHE A 7 -18.02 -19.60 -13.95
CA PHE A 7 -18.29 -19.44 -12.53
C PHE A 7 -18.58 -17.97 -12.14
N LEU A 8 -18.49 -17.02 -13.08
CA LEU A 8 -18.83 -15.63 -12.82
C LEU A 8 -20.35 -15.46 -12.75
N PRO A 9 -20.88 -14.86 -11.68
CA PRO A 9 -22.29 -14.51 -11.61
C PRO A 9 -22.63 -13.38 -12.58
N ASP A 10 -23.87 -13.37 -13.08
CA ASP A 10 -24.41 -12.26 -13.87
C ASP A 10 -24.75 -11.09 -12.93
N ILE A 11 -23.76 -10.24 -12.66
CA ILE A 11 -23.90 -9.06 -11.81
C ILE A 11 -23.87 -7.80 -12.68
N LYS A 12 -24.84 -6.91 -12.48
CA LYS A 12 -24.75 -5.53 -12.98
C LYS A 12 -23.65 -4.82 -12.21
N ASN A 13 -22.67 -4.25 -12.91
CA ASN A 13 -21.68 -3.34 -12.33
C ASN A 13 -22.40 -2.06 -11.87
N ASP A 14 -23.10 -2.13 -10.76
CA ASP A 14 -23.63 -0.96 -10.08
C ASP A 14 -22.44 -0.12 -9.62
N ALA A 15 -22.55 1.20 -9.74
CA ALA A 15 -21.53 2.13 -9.27
C ALA A 15 -21.36 1.91 -7.76
N ILE A 16 -20.28 1.25 -7.37
CA ILE A 16 -20.01 1.03 -5.96
C ILE A 16 -19.49 2.37 -5.43
N ASP A 17 -20.04 2.86 -4.32
CA ASP A 17 -19.59 4.09 -3.67
C ASP A 17 -18.13 3.94 -3.19
N ALA A 18 -17.21 4.73 -3.74
CA ALA A 18 -15.83 4.83 -3.28
C ALA A 18 -15.36 6.28 -3.33
N ILE A 19 -14.48 6.60 -2.40
CA ILE A 19 -13.85 7.91 -2.33
C ILE A 19 -12.58 7.91 -3.17
N TYR A 20 -12.50 8.84 -4.10
CA TYR A 20 -11.29 9.08 -4.88
C TYR A 20 -10.22 9.78 -4.03
N ILE A 21 -8.99 9.26 -4.03
CA ILE A 21 -7.84 9.84 -3.35
C ILE A 21 -6.73 10.11 -4.38
N ASP A 22 -6.42 11.39 -4.59
CA ASP A 22 -5.26 11.82 -5.38
C ASP A 22 -3.99 11.69 -4.55
N LEU A 23 -3.05 10.88 -5.03
CA LEU A 23 -1.75 10.62 -4.43
C LEU A 23 -0.66 11.56 -4.94
N ASN A 24 -0.93 12.37 -5.94
CA ASN A 24 0.02 13.34 -6.48
C ASN A 24 -0.04 14.69 -5.73
N GLN A 25 -0.32 14.62 -4.43
CA GLN A 25 -0.42 15.76 -3.51
C GLN A 25 0.64 15.62 -2.41
N PRO A 26 0.97 16.70 -1.68
CA PRO A 26 1.80 16.59 -0.49
C PRO A 26 1.24 15.57 0.51
N MET A 27 2.10 14.80 1.17
CA MET A 27 1.69 13.75 2.13
C MET A 27 0.70 14.26 3.19
N THR A 28 0.88 15.50 3.67
CA THR A 28 -0.05 16.17 4.60
C THR A 28 -1.46 16.27 4.02
N THR A 29 -1.60 16.72 2.77
CA THR A 29 -2.90 16.86 2.09
C THR A 29 -3.57 15.51 1.87
N ILE A 30 -2.81 14.46 1.52
CA ILE A 30 -3.35 13.10 1.37
C ILE A 30 -3.93 12.62 2.70
N ARG A 31 -3.17 12.80 3.80
CA ARG A 31 -3.60 12.41 5.15
C ARG A 31 -4.82 13.20 5.63
N GLU A 32 -4.86 14.51 5.41
CA GLU A 32 -6.02 15.34 5.71
C GLU A 32 -7.27 14.89 4.95
N ASN A 33 -7.12 14.43 3.71
CA ASN A 33 -8.23 13.87 2.95
C ASN A 33 -8.72 12.54 3.54
N LEU A 34 -7.79 11.61 3.83
CA LEU A 34 -8.12 10.32 4.45
C LEU A 34 -8.76 10.47 5.83
N SER A 35 -8.32 11.45 6.64
CA SER A 35 -8.82 11.68 8.01
C SER A 35 -10.31 12.00 8.10
N LYS A 36 -10.92 12.43 6.99
CA LYS A 36 -12.37 12.73 6.89
C LYS A 36 -13.25 11.49 6.97
N TYR A 37 -12.69 10.30 6.78
CA TYR A 37 -13.44 9.06 6.60
C TYR A 37 -13.12 8.04 7.71
N PRO A 38 -14.10 7.25 8.15
CA PRO A 38 -13.88 6.20 9.13
C PRO A 38 -13.22 4.96 8.52
N VAL A 39 -12.72 4.07 9.38
CA VAL A 39 -12.31 2.71 8.97
C VAL A 39 -13.45 1.95 8.29
N GLY A 40 -13.11 1.07 7.36
CA GLY A 40 -14.05 0.37 6.48
C GLY A 40 -14.43 1.16 5.22
N THR A 41 -14.10 2.46 5.15
CA THR A 41 -14.36 3.26 3.94
C THR A 41 -13.54 2.73 2.77
N ARG A 42 -14.21 2.55 1.63
CA ARG A 42 -13.58 2.15 0.38
C ARG A 42 -13.04 3.36 -0.37
N VAL A 43 -11.80 3.24 -0.85
CA VAL A 43 -11.09 4.29 -1.57
C VAL A 43 -10.56 3.79 -2.91
N LEU A 44 -10.43 4.71 -3.87
CA LEU A 44 -9.75 4.51 -5.14
C LEU A 44 -8.53 5.42 -5.20
N LEU A 45 -7.35 4.81 -5.24
CA LEU A 45 -6.07 5.51 -5.21
C LEU A 45 -5.59 5.80 -6.63
N ASN A 46 -5.15 7.03 -6.86
CA ASN A 46 -4.66 7.48 -8.17
C ASN A 46 -3.37 8.29 -8.00
N GLY A 47 -2.30 7.89 -8.68
CA GLY A 47 -1.00 8.57 -8.62
C GLY A 47 0.14 7.68 -8.18
N LYS A 48 1.20 8.29 -7.62
CA LYS A 48 2.47 7.60 -7.33
C LYS A 48 2.48 6.83 -6.01
N ILE A 49 3.00 5.60 -6.05
CA ILE A 49 3.15 4.71 -4.89
C ILE A 49 4.54 4.09 -4.89
N ILE A 50 5.16 4.03 -3.70
CA ILE A 50 6.42 3.31 -3.51
C ILE A 50 6.15 1.87 -3.11
N VAL A 51 6.74 0.92 -3.82
CA VAL A 51 6.75 -0.49 -3.45
C VAL A 51 7.99 -0.78 -2.63
N ALA A 52 7.81 -1.32 -1.44
CA ALA A 52 8.91 -1.81 -0.61
C ALA A 52 8.39 -2.90 0.34
N ARG A 53 9.19 -3.93 0.57
CA ARG A 53 8.86 -5.04 1.49
C ARG A 53 10.09 -5.47 2.28
N ASP A 54 10.02 -6.64 2.90
CA ASP A 54 10.91 -7.22 3.91
C ASP A 54 12.39 -6.75 3.84
N ILE A 55 13.15 -7.06 2.78
CA ILE A 55 14.59 -6.73 2.72
C ILE A 55 14.82 -5.21 2.56
N ALA A 56 14.00 -4.53 1.76
CA ALA A 56 14.08 -3.08 1.61
C ALA A 56 13.82 -2.35 2.94
N HIS A 57 12.83 -2.81 3.73
CA HIS A 57 12.57 -2.27 5.06
C HIS A 57 13.76 -2.49 6.01
N ALA A 58 14.37 -3.68 5.98
CA ALA A 58 15.57 -3.96 6.77
C ALA A 58 16.73 -3.02 6.42
N LYS A 59 17.00 -2.78 5.13
CA LYS A 59 18.04 -1.82 4.69
C LYS A 59 17.73 -0.39 5.13
N LEU A 60 16.47 0.06 4.99
CA LEU A 60 16.06 1.40 5.43
C LEU A 60 16.19 1.58 6.95
N LYS A 61 15.90 0.52 7.72
CA LYS A 61 16.12 0.49 9.17
C LYS A 61 17.60 0.51 9.54
N GLU A 62 18.45 -0.18 8.79
CA GLU A 62 19.91 -0.13 8.96
C GLU A 62 20.44 1.30 8.77
N LYS A 63 19.94 2.05 7.77
CA LYS A 63 20.29 3.47 7.58
C LYS A 63 19.98 4.30 8.83
N LEU A 64 18.79 4.14 9.40
CA LEU A 64 18.41 4.83 10.64
C LEU A 64 19.34 4.44 11.82
N ASN A 65 19.67 3.15 11.96
CA ASN A 65 20.57 2.68 13.00
C ASN A 65 21.99 3.28 12.87
N ASN A 66 22.40 3.62 11.65
CA ASN A 66 23.67 4.28 11.34
C ASN A 66 23.60 5.82 11.47
N GLY A 67 22.46 6.37 11.91
CA GLY A 67 22.26 7.81 12.05
C GLY A 67 21.97 8.55 10.74
N GLU A 68 21.70 7.82 9.66
CA GLU A 68 21.29 8.41 8.38
C GLU A 68 19.77 8.68 8.35
N GLU A 69 19.35 9.58 7.46
CA GLU A 69 17.92 9.81 7.24
C GLU A 69 17.29 8.80 6.27
N LEU A 70 15.97 8.63 6.39
CA LEU A 70 15.17 7.95 5.38
C LEU A 70 15.07 8.81 4.10
N PRO A 71 15.08 8.17 2.92
CA PRO A 71 15.06 8.88 1.64
C PRO A 71 13.72 9.55 1.37
N ASP A 72 13.74 10.65 0.61
CA ASP A 72 12.56 11.48 0.33
C ASP A 72 11.44 10.70 -0.36
N TYR A 73 11.77 9.77 -1.26
CA TYR A 73 10.75 8.94 -1.91
C TYR A 73 9.95 8.12 -0.89
N PHE A 74 10.55 7.73 0.23
CA PHE A 74 9.92 6.92 1.27
C PHE A 74 9.16 7.77 2.31
N LYS A 75 9.45 9.08 2.36
CA LYS A 75 8.74 10.07 3.18
C LYS A 75 7.51 10.64 2.45
N ASN A 76 7.64 10.89 1.15
CA ASN A 76 6.69 11.70 0.38
C ASN A 76 5.61 10.90 -0.36
N HIS A 77 5.68 9.55 -0.35
CA HIS A 77 4.72 8.68 -1.04
C HIS A 77 4.14 7.60 -0.12
N ILE A 78 2.99 7.06 -0.50
CA ILE A 78 2.40 5.88 0.16
C ILE A 78 3.29 4.66 -0.08
N ILE A 79 3.41 3.79 0.92
CA ILE A 79 4.24 2.58 0.84
C ILE A 79 3.37 1.33 0.64
N TYR A 80 3.47 0.71 -0.52
CA TYR A 80 2.82 -0.55 -0.88
C TYR A 80 3.73 -1.75 -0.64
N TYR A 81 3.30 -2.66 0.23
CA TYR A 81 4.06 -3.87 0.50
C TYR A 81 3.72 -4.93 -0.56
N ALA A 82 4.55 -5.01 -1.58
CA ALA A 82 4.39 -5.94 -2.69
C ALA A 82 5.75 -6.32 -3.30
N GLY A 83 5.73 -7.25 -4.24
CA GLY A 83 6.90 -7.61 -5.05
C GLY A 83 6.41 -8.05 -6.44
N PRO A 84 6.84 -7.39 -7.52
CA PRO A 84 6.34 -7.68 -8.87
C PRO A 84 6.81 -9.05 -9.36
N ALA A 85 5.91 -9.79 -10.02
CA ALA A 85 6.32 -10.86 -10.91
C ALA A 85 6.97 -10.29 -12.18
N LYS A 86 7.64 -11.15 -12.97
CA LYS A 86 8.20 -10.76 -14.26
C LYS A 86 7.11 -10.17 -15.16
N THR A 87 7.39 -9.02 -15.77
CA THR A 87 6.48 -8.35 -16.72
C THR A 87 6.45 -9.13 -18.04
N PRO A 88 5.27 -9.60 -18.48
CA PRO A 88 5.13 -10.20 -19.81
C PRO A 88 5.36 -9.16 -20.93
N GLU A 89 5.78 -9.63 -22.11
CA GLU A 89 5.95 -8.76 -23.27
C GLU A 89 4.62 -8.06 -23.64
N GLY A 90 4.67 -6.74 -23.87
CA GLY A 90 3.52 -5.92 -24.20
C GLY A 90 2.64 -5.50 -23.02
N TYR A 91 3.00 -5.86 -21.78
CA TYR A 91 2.30 -5.42 -20.56
C TYR A 91 3.09 -4.35 -19.80
N GLN A 92 2.38 -3.47 -19.08
CA GLN A 92 3.01 -2.45 -18.24
C GLN A 92 3.62 -3.05 -16.98
N CYS A 93 2.93 -4.02 -16.36
CA CYS A 93 3.38 -4.66 -15.13
C CYS A 93 3.03 -6.15 -15.14
N GLY A 94 3.91 -6.98 -14.55
CA GLY A 94 3.56 -8.35 -14.20
C GLY A 94 2.50 -8.41 -13.09
N ALA A 95 2.12 -9.61 -12.68
CA ALA A 95 1.22 -9.77 -11.55
C ALA A 95 1.81 -9.10 -10.28
N LEU A 96 1.04 -8.21 -9.64
CA LEU A 96 1.49 -7.43 -8.48
C LEU A 96 0.36 -7.28 -7.44
N GLY A 97 0.23 -8.31 -6.60
CA GLY A 97 -0.69 -8.29 -5.45
C GLY A 97 0.00 -7.87 -4.15
N PRO A 98 -0.79 -7.51 -3.11
CA PRO A 98 -0.26 -7.16 -1.80
C PRO A 98 0.40 -8.36 -1.12
N THR A 99 1.41 -8.10 -0.30
CA THR A 99 1.93 -9.06 0.67
C THR A 99 1.36 -8.82 2.07
N THR A 100 1.52 -9.80 2.96
CA THR A 100 1.03 -9.72 4.35
C THR A 100 1.67 -8.55 5.09
N ALA A 101 0.84 -7.64 5.59
CA ALA A 101 1.26 -6.41 6.26
C ALA A 101 2.03 -6.66 7.56
N GLY A 102 1.59 -7.65 8.34
CA GLY A 102 2.12 -7.98 9.66
C GLY A 102 3.64 -8.17 9.74
N ARG A 103 4.28 -8.58 8.64
CA ARG A 103 5.75 -8.77 8.62
C ARG A 103 6.53 -7.45 8.72
N MET A 104 5.88 -6.32 8.45
CA MET A 104 6.48 -4.99 8.51
C MET A 104 6.08 -4.21 9.77
N ASP A 105 5.31 -4.79 10.70
CA ASP A 105 4.76 -4.08 11.87
C ASP A 105 5.84 -3.48 12.75
N ALA A 106 6.94 -4.20 12.97
CA ALA A 106 8.06 -3.75 13.80
C ALA A 106 8.76 -2.46 13.29
N TYR A 107 8.63 -2.13 12.00
CA TYR A 107 9.27 -0.94 11.41
C TYR A 107 8.40 0.32 11.53
N VAL A 108 7.08 0.17 11.70
CA VAL A 108 6.13 1.29 11.56
C VAL A 108 6.36 2.40 12.59
N PRO A 109 6.47 2.12 13.91
CA PRO A 109 6.70 3.18 14.90
C PRO A 109 8.02 3.92 14.64
N GLU A 110 9.05 3.15 14.27
CA GLU A 110 10.35 3.59 13.75
C GLU A 110 10.22 4.67 12.66
N PHE A 111 9.64 4.25 11.55
CA PHE A 111 9.60 5.02 10.32
C PHE A 111 8.68 6.24 10.44
N GLN A 112 7.53 6.10 11.09
CA GLN A 112 6.60 7.22 11.28
C GLN A 112 7.18 8.30 12.21
N LYS A 113 7.96 7.93 13.22
CA LYS A 113 8.70 8.88 14.04
C LYS A 113 9.65 9.76 13.20
N HIS A 114 10.16 9.22 12.09
CA HIS A 114 11.04 9.93 11.13
C HIS A 114 10.27 10.48 9.92
N GLY A 115 8.95 10.60 10.01
CA GLY A 115 8.11 11.22 8.97
C GLY A 115 7.91 10.35 7.72
N ALA A 116 8.17 9.04 7.79
CA ALA A 116 8.03 8.12 6.68
C ALA A 116 7.02 7.00 6.97
N SER A 117 6.62 6.26 5.94
CA SER A 117 5.62 5.17 6.08
C SER A 117 4.32 5.64 6.76
N LEU A 118 3.95 6.89 6.54
CA LEU A 118 2.77 7.52 7.13
C LEU A 118 1.46 6.96 6.56
N ILE A 119 1.47 6.50 5.31
CA ILE A 119 0.37 5.75 4.74
C ILE A 119 0.93 4.46 4.15
N MET A 120 0.35 3.34 4.56
CA MET A 120 0.82 2.00 4.20
C MET A 120 -0.30 1.28 3.44
N LEU A 121 0.05 0.46 2.45
CA LEU A 121 -0.88 -0.32 1.64
C LEU A 121 -0.41 -1.78 1.60
N ALA A 122 -1.25 -2.74 1.99
CA ALA A 122 -0.89 -4.16 2.01
C ALA A 122 -2.15 -5.04 2.19
N LYS A 123 -2.01 -6.29 2.65
CA LYS A 123 -3.16 -7.14 3.01
C LYS A 123 -3.02 -7.78 4.40
N GLY A 124 -4.15 -8.09 5.01
CA GLY A 124 -4.24 -8.72 6.33
C GLY A 124 -4.35 -7.71 7.47
N ASN A 125 -4.71 -8.20 8.66
CA ASN A 125 -4.73 -7.44 9.90
C ASN A 125 -3.31 -7.17 10.42
N ARG A 126 -3.18 -6.24 11.37
CA ARG A 126 -1.89 -5.79 11.93
C ARG A 126 -1.92 -5.78 13.45
N THR A 127 -0.76 -5.64 14.08
CA THR A 127 -0.67 -5.51 15.53
C THR A 127 -1.16 -4.14 16.03
N LYS A 128 -1.53 -4.10 17.31
CA LYS A 128 -1.94 -2.86 17.99
C LYS A 128 -0.85 -1.77 17.99
N ASP A 129 0.42 -2.17 17.99
CA ASP A 129 1.53 -1.21 17.90
C ASP A 129 1.43 -0.34 16.63
N VAL A 130 0.87 -0.87 15.54
CA VAL A 130 0.64 -0.13 14.31
C VAL A 130 -0.50 0.87 14.47
N SER A 131 -1.62 0.50 15.09
CA SER A 131 -2.74 1.43 15.33
C SER A 131 -2.36 2.55 16.31
N GLU A 132 -1.55 2.23 17.32
CA GLU A 132 -1.00 3.22 18.24
C GLU A 132 0.01 4.16 17.55
N ALA A 133 0.86 3.65 16.66
CA ALA A 133 1.76 4.48 15.85
C ALA A 133 0.97 5.41 14.91
N CYS A 134 -0.02 4.88 14.19
CA CYS A 134 -0.90 5.66 13.32
C CYS A 134 -1.61 6.77 14.10
N LYS A 135 -2.14 6.47 15.30
CA LYS A 135 -2.72 7.49 16.18
C LYS A 135 -1.71 8.56 16.60
N LYS A 136 -0.49 8.16 16.94
CA LYS A 136 0.55 9.05 17.47
C LYS A 136 1.13 9.99 16.40
N PHE A 137 1.33 9.48 15.19
CA PHE A 137 1.99 10.21 14.10
C PHE A 137 1.02 10.65 12.99
N GLY A 138 -0.27 10.34 13.17
CA GLY A 138 -1.38 10.60 12.25
C GLY A 138 -1.28 9.80 10.93
N GLY A 139 -0.82 8.55 11.03
CA GLY A 139 -0.69 7.64 9.89
C GLY A 139 -1.95 6.85 9.57
N PHE A 140 -1.92 6.10 8.47
CA PHE A 140 -3.02 5.26 7.99
C PHE A 140 -2.50 3.91 7.47
N TYR A 141 -3.31 2.87 7.62
CA TYR A 141 -3.13 1.61 6.92
C TYR A 141 -4.32 1.35 6.00
N LEU A 142 -4.01 1.16 4.72
CA LEU A 142 -4.94 0.82 3.67
C LEU A 142 -4.85 -0.68 3.33
N GLY A 143 -6.00 -1.35 3.34
CA GLY A 143 -6.14 -2.76 3.00
C GLY A 143 -6.47 -2.92 1.52
N SER A 144 -5.60 -3.63 0.81
CA SER A 144 -5.81 -4.08 -0.55
C SER A 144 -6.37 -5.50 -0.57
N ILE A 145 -7.06 -5.86 -1.66
CA ILE A 145 -7.61 -7.19 -1.87
C ILE A 145 -6.47 -8.17 -2.19
N GLY A 146 -6.37 -9.26 -1.42
CA GLY A 146 -5.41 -10.33 -1.67
C GLY A 146 -5.91 -11.35 -2.69
N GLY A 147 -5.02 -11.88 -3.53
CA GLY A 147 -5.32 -12.97 -4.48
C GLY A 147 -5.65 -12.51 -5.91
N THR A 148 -5.79 -11.22 -6.17
CA THR A 148 -6.16 -10.63 -7.47
C THR A 148 -4.97 -10.05 -8.25
N ALA A 149 -3.76 -10.60 -8.08
CA ALA A 149 -2.51 -10.01 -8.54
C ALA A 149 -2.43 -9.78 -10.07
N ALA A 150 -2.98 -10.70 -10.87
CA ALA A 150 -2.98 -10.57 -12.33
C ALA A 150 -3.91 -9.43 -12.80
N LEU A 151 -5.08 -9.29 -12.18
CA LEU A 151 -6.00 -8.17 -12.41
C LEU A 151 -5.31 -6.85 -12.06
N PHE A 152 -4.58 -6.81 -10.94
CA PHE A 152 -3.93 -5.59 -10.47
C PHE A 152 -2.81 -5.11 -11.40
N GLY A 153 -1.95 -6.04 -11.83
CA GLY A 153 -0.90 -5.75 -12.82
C GLY A 153 -1.43 -5.23 -14.14
N LYS A 154 -2.62 -5.69 -14.55
CA LYS A 154 -3.21 -5.37 -15.85
C LYS A 154 -4.05 -4.09 -15.83
N GLU A 155 -4.92 -3.91 -14.83
CA GLU A 155 -5.98 -2.89 -14.86
C GLU A 155 -5.62 -1.62 -14.08
N TYR A 156 -4.85 -1.73 -12.99
CA TYR A 156 -4.65 -0.62 -12.04
C TYR A 156 -3.25 -0.02 -12.07
N ILE A 157 -2.27 -0.69 -12.68
CA ILE A 157 -0.87 -0.23 -12.75
C ILE A 157 -0.57 0.22 -14.17
N THR A 158 -0.23 1.49 -14.31
CA THR A 158 0.05 2.12 -15.60
C THR A 158 1.55 2.23 -15.89
N GLU A 159 2.39 2.20 -14.86
CA GLU A 159 3.84 2.33 -14.95
C GLU A 159 4.51 1.68 -13.73
N ILE A 160 5.70 1.12 -13.92
CA ILE A 160 6.56 0.56 -12.88
C ILE A 160 8.03 0.84 -13.19
N GLU A 161 8.75 1.43 -12.23
CA GLU A 161 10.16 1.77 -12.37
C GLU A 161 10.96 1.32 -11.14
N PRO A 162 12.08 0.59 -11.27
CA PRO A 162 12.97 0.34 -10.15
C PRO A 162 13.73 1.62 -9.78
N ILE A 163 13.72 2.02 -8.51
CA ILE A 163 14.34 3.28 -8.06
C ILE A 163 15.47 3.11 -7.04
N ALA A 164 15.53 1.99 -6.32
CA ALA A 164 16.61 1.70 -5.38
C ALA A 164 16.74 0.20 -5.09
N TYR A 165 17.95 -0.22 -4.67
CA TYR A 165 18.26 -1.60 -4.29
C TYR A 165 17.93 -2.63 -5.39
N ILE A 166 18.28 -2.32 -6.64
CA ILE A 166 17.95 -3.12 -7.84
C ILE A 166 18.51 -4.54 -7.72
N GLU A 167 19.63 -4.71 -7.00
CA GLU A 167 20.25 -6.00 -6.72
C GLU A 167 19.35 -6.96 -5.94
N LEU A 168 18.28 -6.47 -5.30
CA LEU A 168 17.32 -7.28 -4.54
C LEU A 168 16.24 -7.94 -5.41
N GLY A 169 16.26 -7.73 -6.73
CA GLY A 169 15.29 -8.32 -7.65
C GLY A 169 13.86 -7.90 -7.31
N MET A 170 12.97 -8.88 -7.01
CA MET A 170 11.57 -8.59 -6.68
C MET A 170 11.37 -7.83 -5.35
N GLU A 171 12.42 -7.75 -4.52
CA GLU A 171 12.42 -7.00 -3.26
C GLU A 171 13.12 -5.63 -3.37
N ALA A 172 13.49 -5.21 -4.58
CA ALA A 172 13.92 -3.84 -4.84
C ALA A 172 12.81 -2.84 -4.51
N ILE A 173 13.16 -1.57 -4.42
CA ILE A 173 12.17 -0.49 -4.29
C ILE A 173 11.76 -0.04 -5.68
N PHE A 174 10.45 -0.02 -5.92
CA PHE A 174 9.87 0.43 -7.17
C PHE A 174 8.99 1.66 -6.95
N MET A 175 8.88 2.51 -7.96
CA MET A 175 7.81 3.50 -8.09
C MET A 175 6.76 2.96 -9.03
N LEU A 176 5.49 3.03 -8.63
CA LEU A 176 4.34 2.75 -9.49
C LEU A 176 3.56 4.02 -9.77
N THR A 177 2.97 4.09 -10.96
CA THR A 177 1.85 4.99 -11.24
C THR A 177 0.58 4.15 -11.31
N VAL A 178 -0.36 4.39 -10.40
CA VAL A 178 -1.63 3.66 -10.33
C VAL A 178 -2.83 4.51 -10.73
N LYS A 179 -3.86 3.85 -11.27
CA LYS A 179 -5.15 4.44 -11.60
C LYS A 179 -6.28 3.58 -11.03
N ASP A 180 -7.23 4.23 -10.36
CA ASP A 180 -8.42 3.60 -9.77
C ASP A 180 -8.11 2.37 -8.91
N PHE A 181 -6.97 2.39 -8.19
CA PHE A 181 -6.50 1.25 -7.42
C PHE A 181 -7.36 1.07 -6.16
N PRO A 182 -8.04 -0.07 -5.97
CA PRO A 182 -8.99 -0.25 -4.89
C PRO A 182 -8.30 -0.56 -3.55
N ALA A 183 -8.73 0.13 -2.49
CA ALA A 183 -8.33 -0.16 -1.13
C ALA A 183 -9.43 0.20 -0.11
N PHE A 184 -9.21 -0.15 1.15
CA PHE A 184 -10.06 0.20 2.29
C PHE A 184 -9.23 0.87 3.38
N ILE A 185 -9.78 1.84 4.09
CA ILE A 185 -9.14 2.36 5.31
C ILE A 185 -9.29 1.30 6.40
N ILE A 186 -8.20 0.63 6.79
CA ILE A 186 -8.22 -0.41 7.82
C ILE A 186 -7.84 0.16 9.18
N ILE A 187 -6.78 0.97 9.23
CA ILE A 187 -6.40 1.72 10.43
C ILE A 187 -6.37 3.21 10.08
N ASP A 188 -7.00 4.02 10.91
CA ASP A 188 -7.01 5.49 10.76
C ASP A 188 -6.02 6.20 11.71
N ASP A 189 -5.94 7.52 11.54
CA ASP A 189 -5.10 8.43 12.33
C ASP A 189 -5.60 8.68 13.76
N LYS A 190 -6.68 8.00 14.16
CA LYS A 190 -7.31 8.13 15.49
C LYS A 190 -7.08 6.87 16.33
N GLY A 191 -6.47 5.84 15.73
CA GLY A 191 -6.19 4.55 16.33
C GLY A 191 -7.35 3.56 16.23
N ASN A 192 -8.35 3.84 15.39
CA ASN A 192 -9.40 2.85 15.10
C ASN A 192 -8.82 1.79 14.16
N ASP A 193 -9.14 0.53 14.42
CA ASP A 193 -8.83 -0.61 13.54
C ASP A 193 -10.14 -1.30 13.13
N PHE A 194 -10.32 -1.48 11.83
CA PHE A 194 -11.47 -2.18 11.24
C PHE A 194 -11.65 -3.58 11.83
N TYR A 195 -10.56 -4.30 12.09
CA TYR A 195 -10.62 -5.68 12.56
C TYR A 195 -10.86 -5.82 14.07
N GLU A 196 -10.59 -4.79 14.88
CA GLU A 196 -10.83 -4.85 16.33
C GLU A 196 -12.32 -4.99 16.69
N ASN A 197 -13.21 -4.54 15.81
CA ASN A 197 -14.66 -4.57 16.04
C ASN A 197 -15.37 -5.78 15.43
N ILE A 198 -14.63 -6.70 14.79
CA ILE A 198 -15.17 -7.90 14.18
C ILE A 198 -15.02 -9.05 15.19
N LYS A 199 -16.12 -9.37 15.87
CA LYS A 199 -16.24 -10.56 16.71
C LYS A 199 -16.48 -11.82 15.89
#